data_AF-A0A0X3U697-F1
#
_entry.id   AF-A0A0X3U697-F1
#
_cell.length_a   1.000
_cell.length_b   1.000
_cell.length_c   1.000
_cell.angle_alpha   90.00
_cell.angle_beta   90.00
_cell.angle_gamma   90.00
#
_symmetry.space_group_name_H-M   'P 1'
#
loop_
_entity.id
_entity.type
_entity.pdbx_description
1 polymer ?
#
loop_
_entity_poly.entity_id
_entity_poly.type
_entity_poly.pdbx_seq_one_letter_code
_entity_poly.pdbx_strand_id
1 'polypeptide(L)'
;MFFSLIQQLCRFTAMRPPFFSRIEAVPHPVTGLGDIEELFDAQVVPSKRPSGRLWIRDEVARNPFRIVARDRSRTVDIRSIPPLAGSVRPLMDAMLHDSAPTIARVARAGGMTVRTMQRRLSQEGTSFSDQLDLVRRRLALQLIGREDSGLSEITDRLGYSSSPALVRAVRRLTGTTPMQLKRWSQ
;
A
#
# COMPACT_ATOMS: atom_id res chain seq x y z
N MET A 1 6.67 -8.16 3.71
CA MET A 1 6.47 -6.94 2.88
C MET A 1 6.80 -7.16 1.43
N PHE A 2 8.07 -7.34 1.04
CA PHE A 2 8.43 -7.68 -0.34
C PHE A 2 7.72 -8.95 -0.80
N PHE A 3 7.77 -10.00 0.03
CA PHE A 3 7.06 -11.25 -0.26
C PHE A 3 5.53 -11.07 -0.30
N SER A 4 4.95 -10.30 0.62
CA SER A 4 3.49 -10.10 0.70
C SER A 4 2.94 -9.35 -0.52
N LEU A 5 3.70 -8.37 -1.03
CA LEU A 5 3.38 -7.67 -2.28
C LEU A 5 3.41 -8.63 -3.47
N ILE A 6 4.44 -9.47 -3.57
CA ILE A 6 4.53 -10.45 -4.67
C ILE A 6 3.39 -11.47 -4.58
N GLN A 7 3.04 -11.95 -3.39
CA GLN A 7 1.89 -12.85 -3.20
C GLN A 7 0.59 -12.20 -3.63
N GLN A 8 0.39 -10.93 -3.29
CA GLN A 8 -0.79 -10.19 -3.70
C GLN A 8 -0.85 -10.00 -5.22
N LEU A 9 0.29 -9.71 -5.86
CA LEU A 9 0.39 -9.64 -7.32
C LEU A 9 0.06 -10.99 -7.97
N CYS A 10 0.61 -12.09 -7.44
CA CYS A 10 0.31 -13.43 -7.95
C CYS A 10 -1.19 -13.79 -7.85
N ARG A 11 -1.93 -13.26 -6.86
CA ARG A 11 -3.40 -13.46 -6.77
C ARG A 11 -4.16 -12.86 -7.97
N PHE A 12 -3.59 -11.93 -8.72
CA PHE A 12 -4.22 -11.37 -9.91
C PHE A 12 -4.14 -12.27 -11.15
N THR A 13 -3.41 -13.40 -11.08
CA THR A 13 -3.34 -14.41 -12.16
C THR A 13 -4.58 -15.34 -12.22
N ALA A 14 -5.58 -15.13 -11.35
CA ALA A 14 -6.73 -16.03 -11.15
C ALA A 14 -6.37 -17.47 -10.74
N MET A 15 -5.08 -17.75 -10.48
CA MET A 15 -4.61 -19.00 -9.89
C MET A 15 -4.90 -19.02 -8.39
N ARG A 16 -5.02 -20.21 -7.82
CA ARG A 16 -5.08 -20.40 -6.37
C ARG A 16 -3.68 -20.69 -5.82
N PRO A 17 -3.39 -20.33 -4.56
CA PRO A 17 -2.14 -20.74 -3.91
C PRO A 17 -2.01 -22.29 -3.93
N PRO A 18 -0.78 -22.80 -3.91
CA PRO A 18 0.48 -22.07 -3.69
C PRO A 18 1.04 -21.40 -4.96
N PHE A 19 1.47 -20.14 -4.84
CA PHE A 19 2.05 -19.35 -5.96
C PHE A 19 3.56 -19.49 -6.09
N PHE A 20 4.22 -19.84 -4.99
CA PHE A 20 5.67 -19.96 -4.91
C PHE A 20 6.02 -21.42 -4.72
N SER A 21 7.06 -21.88 -5.40
CA SER A 21 7.61 -23.22 -5.17
C SER A 21 8.60 -23.22 -4.00
N ARG A 22 9.35 -22.12 -3.83
CA ARG A 22 10.38 -21.97 -2.80
C ARG A 22 10.59 -20.52 -2.42
N ILE A 23 10.90 -20.29 -1.15
CA ILE A 23 11.30 -19.00 -0.59
C ILE A 23 12.63 -19.17 0.12
N GLU A 24 13.65 -18.42 -0.27
CA GLU A 24 14.87 -18.27 0.51
C GLU A 24 14.85 -16.92 1.22
N ALA A 25 14.98 -16.93 2.53
CA ALA A 25 14.94 -15.73 3.34
C ALA A 25 16.01 -15.78 4.42
N VAL A 26 16.53 -14.60 4.78
CA VAL A 26 17.40 -14.47 5.95
C VAL A 26 16.54 -14.69 7.19
N PRO A 27 16.89 -15.63 8.09
CA PRO A 27 16.16 -15.83 9.32
C PRO A 27 16.14 -14.56 10.16
N HIS A 28 14.96 -14.18 10.65
CA HIS A 28 14.81 -13.07 11.56
C HIS A 28 15.45 -13.44 12.92
N PRO A 29 16.20 -12.53 13.58
CA PRO A 29 16.93 -12.84 14.81
C PRO A 29 16.04 -13.23 16.00
N VAL A 30 14.74 -12.91 15.98
CA VAL A 30 13.80 -13.20 17.08
C VAL A 30 12.80 -14.29 16.72
N THR A 31 12.26 -14.24 15.50
CA THR A 31 11.15 -15.11 15.06
C THR A 31 11.59 -16.19 14.08
N GLY A 32 12.87 -16.22 13.71
CA GLY A 32 13.41 -17.17 12.74
C GLY A 32 12.72 -17.02 11.39
N LEU A 33 12.15 -18.12 10.88
CA LEU A 33 11.39 -18.15 9.63
C LEU A 33 9.88 -18.31 9.84
N GLY A 34 9.41 -18.40 11.10
CA GLY A 34 8.01 -18.78 11.41
C GLY A 34 6.98 -17.82 10.79
N ASP A 35 7.23 -16.51 10.87
CA ASP A 35 6.35 -15.52 10.24
C ASP A 35 6.21 -15.74 8.73
N ILE A 36 7.30 -16.19 8.07
CA ILE A 36 7.33 -16.40 6.62
C ILE A 36 6.67 -17.74 6.25
N GLU A 37 6.84 -18.77 7.07
CA GLU A 37 6.17 -20.06 6.88
C GLU A 37 4.64 -19.94 7.06
N GLU A 38 4.18 -19.11 8.00
CA GLU A 38 2.75 -18.89 8.24
C GLU A 38 2.08 -18.03 7.14
N LEU A 39 2.81 -17.05 6.60
CA LEU A 39 2.29 -16.14 5.57
C LEU A 39 2.25 -16.75 4.16
N PHE A 40 3.09 -17.75 3.89
CA PHE A 40 3.30 -18.30 2.56
C PHE A 40 3.14 -19.81 2.54
N ASP A 41 2.21 -20.28 1.72
CA ASP A 41 2.07 -21.70 1.39
C ASP A 41 3.20 -22.13 0.44
N ALA A 42 4.44 -22.15 0.92
CA ALA A 42 5.63 -22.47 0.14
C ALA A 42 6.76 -22.97 1.03
N GLN A 43 7.67 -23.76 0.46
CA GLN A 43 8.85 -24.21 1.21
C GLN A 43 9.78 -23.02 1.50
N VAL A 44 9.94 -22.68 2.79
CA VAL A 44 10.86 -21.64 3.24
C VAL A 44 12.20 -22.27 3.65
N VAL A 45 13.30 -21.70 3.16
CA VAL A 45 14.66 -22.20 3.40
C VAL A 45 15.54 -21.04 3.91
N PRO A 46 16.37 -21.25 4.93
CA PRO A 46 17.27 -20.21 5.44
C PRO A 46 18.32 -19.84 4.39
N SER A 47 18.50 -18.54 4.16
CA SER A 47 19.55 -17.98 3.33
C SER A 47 20.71 -17.47 4.18
N LYS A 48 21.94 -17.84 3.80
CA LYS A 48 23.18 -17.26 4.35
C LYS A 48 23.55 -15.93 3.68
N ARG A 49 22.84 -15.53 2.63
CA ARG A 49 23.08 -14.28 1.89
C ARG A 49 22.16 -13.19 2.42
N PRO A 50 22.60 -11.92 2.45
CA PRO A 50 21.79 -10.80 2.94
C PRO A 50 20.57 -10.48 2.05
N SER A 51 20.36 -11.21 0.96
CA SER A 51 19.21 -11.10 0.06
C SER A 51 18.40 -12.40 0.03
N GLY A 52 17.08 -12.25 -0.02
CA GLY A 52 16.15 -13.35 -0.24
C GLY A 52 15.95 -13.66 -1.72
N ARG A 53 15.53 -14.88 -2.02
CA ARG A 53 15.12 -15.33 -3.36
C ARG A 53 13.73 -15.94 -3.30
N LEU A 54 13.01 -15.82 -4.40
CA LEU A 54 11.66 -16.33 -4.52
C LEU A 54 11.54 -17.05 -5.85
N TRP A 55 11.03 -18.28 -5.81
CA TRP A 55 10.74 -19.05 -7.00
C TRP A 55 9.24 -19.06 -7.21
N ILE A 56 8.80 -18.43 -8.28
CA ILE A 56 7.42 -18.45 -8.72
C ILE A 56 7.22 -19.75 -9.51
N ARG A 57 6.11 -20.46 -9.28
CA ARG A 57 5.78 -21.64 -10.09
C ARG A 57 5.64 -21.24 -11.55
N ASP A 58 6.16 -22.07 -12.44
CA ASP A 58 6.16 -21.82 -13.89
C ASP A 58 4.73 -21.62 -14.44
N GLU A 59 3.76 -22.38 -13.90
CA GLU A 59 2.33 -22.23 -14.19
C GLU A 59 1.78 -20.84 -13.87
N VAL A 60 2.27 -20.21 -12.79
CA VAL A 60 1.88 -18.86 -12.38
C VAL A 60 2.61 -17.82 -13.23
N ALA A 61 3.88 -18.05 -13.56
CA ALA A 61 4.69 -17.15 -14.39
C ALA A 61 4.17 -17.06 -15.83
N ARG A 62 3.61 -18.15 -16.37
CA ARG A 62 3.04 -18.21 -17.73
C ARG A 62 1.59 -17.74 -17.81
N ASN A 63 0.92 -17.55 -16.67
CA ASN A 63 -0.49 -17.15 -16.67
C ASN A 63 -0.64 -15.63 -16.64
N PRO A 64 -1.30 -15.01 -17.64
CA PRO A 64 -1.51 -13.57 -17.67
C PRO A 64 -2.35 -13.10 -16.48
N PHE A 65 -2.04 -11.90 -15.95
CA PHE A 65 -2.88 -11.24 -14.97
C PHE A 65 -4.27 -10.98 -15.58
N ARG A 66 -5.30 -11.70 -15.09
CA ARG A 66 -6.68 -11.60 -15.59
C ARG A 66 -7.44 -10.41 -15.02
N ILE A 67 -7.07 -9.96 -13.82
CA ILE A 67 -7.49 -8.66 -13.33
C ILE A 67 -6.57 -7.64 -13.96
N VAL A 68 -7.00 -7.12 -15.11
CA VAL A 68 -6.44 -5.90 -15.66
C VAL A 68 -6.76 -4.82 -14.64
N ALA A 69 -5.77 -4.40 -13.84
CA ALA A 69 -5.80 -3.07 -13.28
C ALA A 69 -6.07 -2.16 -14.47
N ARG A 70 -7.25 -1.54 -14.56
CA ARG A 70 -7.56 -0.54 -15.57
C ARG A 70 -6.62 0.64 -15.31
N ASP A 71 -5.39 0.51 -15.74
CA ASP A 71 -4.52 1.64 -15.98
C ASP A 71 -3.45 1.27 -17.01
N ARG A 72 -3.24 2.21 -17.92
CA ARG A 72 -2.46 2.07 -19.15
C ARG A 72 -1.00 1.80 -18.83
N SER A 73 -0.58 0.54 -18.82
CA SER A 73 0.83 0.17 -18.66
C SER A 73 1.60 0.44 -19.95
N ARG A 74 2.15 1.65 -20.07
CA ARG A 74 3.41 1.86 -20.78
C ARG A 74 4.51 1.15 -20.00
N THR A 75 5.42 0.50 -20.71
CA THR A 75 6.64 -0.17 -20.21
C THR A 75 7.23 0.55 -19.00
N VAL A 76 7.30 -0.11 -17.84
CA VAL A 76 7.92 0.47 -16.62
C VAL A 76 9.43 0.44 -16.82
N ASP A 77 10.02 1.62 -17.05
CA ASP A 77 11.47 1.84 -17.06
C ASP A 77 12.01 1.52 -15.64
N ILE A 78 13.09 0.76 -15.51
CA ILE A 78 13.72 0.47 -14.20
C ILE A 78 14.22 1.77 -13.53
N ARG A 79 14.41 2.86 -14.28
CA ARG A 79 14.66 4.21 -13.76
C ARG A 79 13.41 4.89 -13.18
N SER A 80 12.23 4.31 -13.37
CA SER A 80 10.94 4.79 -12.86
C SER A 80 10.48 4.05 -11.59
N ILE A 81 11.39 3.42 -10.83
CA ILE A 81 11.05 3.00 -9.46
C ILE A 81 10.51 4.23 -8.74
N PRO A 82 9.24 4.21 -8.29
CA PRO A 82 8.67 5.38 -7.66
C PRO A 82 9.54 5.76 -6.46
N PRO A 83 9.79 7.06 -6.23
CA PRO A 83 10.39 7.54 -4.99
C PRO A 83 9.73 6.87 -3.79
N LEU A 84 10.42 6.75 -2.66
CA LEU A 84 9.87 6.14 -1.45
C LEU A 84 8.49 6.72 -1.12
N ALA A 85 8.30 8.02 -1.31
CA ALA A 85 7.03 8.71 -1.19
C ALA A 85 5.92 8.07 -2.05
N GLY A 86 6.20 7.68 -3.29
CA GLY A 86 5.25 6.96 -4.15
C GLY A 86 4.99 5.53 -3.68
N SER A 87 6.02 4.85 -3.19
CA SER A 87 5.94 3.44 -2.77
C SER A 87 5.22 3.24 -1.43
N VAL A 88 5.24 4.21 -0.53
CA VAL A 88 4.53 4.12 0.77
C VAL A 88 3.04 4.44 0.69
N ARG A 89 2.59 5.14 -0.36
CA ARG A 89 1.19 5.56 -0.50
C ARG A 89 0.21 4.37 -0.60
N PRO A 90 0.45 3.33 -1.40
CA PRO A 90 -0.42 2.14 -1.44
C PRO A 90 -0.49 1.41 -0.08
N LEU A 91 0.60 1.42 0.70
CA LEU A 91 0.62 0.82 2.03
C LEU A 91 -0.25 1.61 3.01
N MET A 92 -0.17 2.94 2.97
CA MET A 92 -1.02 3.82 3.78
C MET A 92 -2.49 3.70 3.40
N ASP A 93 -2.80 3.58 2.11
CA ASP A 93 -4.16 3.39 1.58
C ASP A 93 -4.78 2.08 2.10
N ALA A 94 -4.06 0.97 1.93
CA ALA A 94 -4.48 -0.33 2.45
C ALA A 94 -4.67 -0.31 3.98
N MET A 95 -3.79 0.39 4.71
CA MET A 95 -3.93 0.52 6.16
C MET A 95 -5.19 1.30 6.55
N LEU A 96 -5.51 2.42 5.88
CA LEU A 96 -6.72 3.21 6.18
C LEU A 96 -8.03 2.42 6.04
N HIS A 97 -8.04 1.30 5.33
CA HIS A 97 -9.20 0.41 5.29
C HIS A 97 -9.41 -0.42 6.56
N ASP A 98 -8.33 -0.79 7.27
CA ASP A 98 -8.38 -1.64 8.47
C ASP A 98 -8.08 -0.89 9.77
N SER A 99 -7.11 0.04 9.77
CA SER A 99 -6.60 0.72 10.97
C SER A 99 -5.70 1.92 10.65
N ALA A 100 -5.70 2.94 11.52
CA ALA A 100 -4.94 4.17 11.29
C ALA A 100 -3.43 3.91 11.00
N PRO A 101 -2.88 4.44 9.88
CA PRO A 101 -1.47 4.28 9.55
C PRO A 101 -0.60 5.03 10.55
N THR A 102 0.39 4.35 11.12
CA THR A 102 1.45 4.99 11.91
C THR A 102 2.78 4.84 11.19
N ILE A 103 3.69 5.81 11.41
CA ILE A 103 5.01 5.75 10.78
C ILE A 103 5.78 4.47 11.14
N ALA A 104 5.61 3.96 12.37
CA ALA A 104 6.22 2.70 12.80
C ALA A 104 5.70 1.51 12.00
N ARG A 105 4.38 1.44 11.76
CA ARG A 105 3.76 0.37 10.98
C ARG A 105 4.13 0.47 9.51
N VAL A 106 4.12 1.66 8.92
CA VAL A 106 4.49 1.86 7.51
C VAL A 106 5.99 1.61 7.30
N ALA A 107 6.86 2.00 8.23
CA ALA A 107 8.30 1.68 8.17
C ALA A 107 8.55 0.17 8.27
N ARG A 108 7.90 -0.48 9.24
CA ARG A 108 7.88 -1.95 9.36
C ARG A 108 7.25 -2.63 8.14
N ALA A 109 6.33 -1.96 7.42
CA ALA A 109 5.71 -2.40 6.18
C ALA A 109 6.45 -1.96 4.89
N GLY A 110 7.52 -1.17 5.02
CA GLY A 110 8.51 -0.89 3.96
C GLY A 110 9.93 -1.46 4.17
N GLY A 111 10.20 -2.23 5.23
CA GLY A 111 11.46 -2.96 5.41
C GLY A 111 12.56 -2.11 5.99
N MET A 112 12.21 -1.07 6.72
CA MET A 112 13.17 -0.10 7.24
C MET A 112 12.80 0.41 8.61
N THR A 113 13.78 1.01 9.28
CA THR A 113 13.56 1.71 10.55
C THR A 113 12.82 3.03 10.31
N VAL A 114 12.09 3.51 11.33
CA VAL A 114 11.40 4.82 11.29
C VAL A 114 12.36 5.95 10.91
N ARG A 115 13.55 5.97 11.52
CA ARG A 115 14.60 6.95 11.23
C ARG A 115 15.02 6.93 9.75
N THR A 116 15.13 5.74 9.15
CA THR A 116 15.49 5.61 7.73
C THR A 116 14.38 6.09 6.82
N MET A 117 13.13 5.78 7.15
CA MET A 117 11.96 6.26 6.40
C MET A 117 11.86 7.78 6.46
N GLN A 118 11.96 8.38 7.64
CA GLN A 118 11.92 9.83 7.82
C GLN A 118 13.04 10.52 7.02
N ARG A 119 14.28 10.02 7.14
CA ARG A 119 15.42 10.58 6.40
C ARG A 119 15.26 10.48 4.89
N ARG A 120 14.77 9.35 4.37
CA ARG A 120 14.56 9.17 2.93
C ARG A 120 13.42 10.02 2.39
N LEU A 121 12.31 10.11 3.13
CA LEU A 121 11.21 11.02 2.77
C LEU A 121 11.69 12.47 2.78
N SER A 122 12.49 12.88 3.77
CA SER A 122 13.03 14.24 3.80
C SER A 122 14.00 14.51 2.65
N GLN A 123 14.80 13.53 2.23
CA GLN A 123 15.66 13.62 1.04
C GLN A 123 14.84 13.78 -0.25
N GLU A 124 13.61 13.27 -0.27
CA GLU A 124 12.64 13.47 -1.35
C GLU A 124 11.80 14.75 -1.17
N GLY A 125 12.15 15.61 -0.20
CA GLY A 125 11.46 16.87 0.05
C GLY A 125 10.06 16.71 0.66
N THR A 126 9.80 15.61 1.36
CA THR A 126 8.49 15.31 1.95
C THR A 126 8.59 14.67 3.33
N SER A 127 7.43 14.41 3.96
CA SER A 127 7.33 13.77 5.26
C SER A 127 6.26 12.69 5.27
N PHE A 128 6.26 11.86 6.32
CA PHE A 128 5.20 10.87 6.53
C PHE A 128 3.82 11.53 6.61
N SER A 129 3.71 12.65 7.34
CA SER A 129 2.47 13.41 7.46
C SER A 129 1.98 13.93 6.12
N ASP A 130 2.88 14.43 5.26
CA ASP A 130 2.49 14.93 3.93
C ASP A 130 1.97 13.82 3.03
N GLN A 131 2.64 12.65 3.05
CA GLN A 131 2.20 11.49 2.27
C GLN A 131 0.87 10.93 2.78
N LEU A 132 0.71 10.83 4.10
CA LEU A 132 -0.54 10.39 4.71
C LEU A 132 -1.69 11.35 4.39
N ASP A 133 -1.43 12.65 4.47
CA ASP A 133 -2.38 13.68 4.04
C ASP A 133 -2.75 13.47 2.58
N LEU A 134 -1.78 13.28 1.67
CA LEU A 134 -2.05 13.09 0.25
C LEU A 134 -2.97 11.88 -0.03
N VAL A 135 -2.76 10.77 0.69
CA VAL A 135 -3.61 9.58 0.58
C VAL A 135 -5.02 9.87 1.10
N ARG A 136 -5.15 10.45 2.29
CA ARG A 136 -6.45 10.84 2.86
C ARG A 136 -7.22 11.78 1.94
N ARG A 137 -6.53 12.75 1.34
CA ARG A 137 -7.07 13.72 0.37
C ARG A 137 -7.64 13.02 -0.85
N ARG A 138 -6.86 12.11 -1.46
CA ARG A 138 -7.31 11.31 -2.61
C ARG A 138 -8.55 10.48 -2.28
N LEU A 139 -8.53 9.78 -1.15
CA LEU A 139 -9.64 8.93 -0.73
C LEU A 139 -10.89 9.73 -0.36
N ALA A 140 -10.74 10.89 0.28
CA ALA A 140 -11.86 11.79 0.59
C ALA A 140 -12.59 12.20 -0.70
N LEU A 141 -11.86 12.60 -1.75
CA LEU A 141 -12.47 12.97 -3.03
C LEU A 141 -13.19 11.79 -3.69
N GLN A 142 -12.60 10.60 -3.65
CA GLN A 142 -13.21 9.39 -4.21
C GLN A 142 -14.48 8.97 -3.45
N LEU A 143 -14.51 9.11 -2.12
CA LEU A 143 -15.66 8.74 -1.30
C LEU A 143 -16.76 9.80 -1.34
N ILE A 144 -16.41 11.08 -1.39
CA ILE A 144 -17.39 12.18 -1.50
C ILE A 144 -18.11 12.12 -2.85
N GLY A 145 -17.41 11.74 -3.93
CA GLY A 145 -18.02 11.56 -5.25
C GLY A 145 -18.92 10.33 -5.38
N ARG A 146 -19.02 9.47 -4.36
CA ARG A 146 -19.96 8.34 -4.34
C ARG A 146 -21.24 8.76 -3.59
N GLU A 147 -22.39 8.47 -4.18
CA GLU A 147 -23.70 8.93 -3.68
C GLU A 147 -23.99 8.42 -2.25
N ASP A 148 -23.61 7.18 -1.96
CA ASP A 148 -24.06 6.44 -0.77
C ASP A 148 -23.30 6.76 0.53
N SER A 149 -22.18 7.49 0.49
CA SER A 149 -21.33 7.66 1.68
C SER A 149 -21.71 8.92 2.48
N GLY A 150 -22.09 8.74 3.75
CA GLY A 150 -22.35 9.83 4.70
C GLY A 150 -21.07 10.52 5.16
N LEU A 151 -21.11 11.84 5.41
CA LEU A 151 -19.91 12.61 5.78
C LEU A 151 -19.26 12.11 7.10
N SER A 152 -20.08 11.63 8.05
CA SER A 152 -19.59 11.02 9.29
C SER A 152 -18.82 9.74 9.02
N GLU A 153 -19.37 8.85 8.20
CA GLU A 153 -18.72 7.59 7.83
C GLU A 153 -17.38 7.81 7.12
N ILE A 154 -17.34 8.80 6.20
CA ILE A 154 -16.09 9.19 5.52
C ILE A 154 -15.07 9.75 6.52
N THR A 155 -15.53 10.49 7.53
CA THR A 155 -14.67 11.04 8.58
C THR A 155 -13.98 9.92 9.36
N ASP A 156 -14.77 8.97 9.84
CA ASP A 156 -14.30 7.85 10.66
C ASP A 156 -13.35 6.96 9.85
N ARG A 157 -13.74 6.62 8.61
CA ARG A 157 -12.95 5.77 7.71
C ARG A 157 -11.59 6.36 7.36
N LEU A 158 -11.48 7.69 7.24
CA LEU A 158 -10.20 8.35 6.91
C LEU A 158 -9.39 8.73 8.16
N GLY A 159 -9.94 8.51 9.35
CA GLY A 159 -9.32 8.83 10.63
C GLY A 159 -9.15 10.34 10.83
N TYR A 160 -10.13 11.14 10.40
CA TYR A 160 -10.23 12.54 10.80
C TYR A 160 -10.85 12.62 12.19
N SER A 161 -10.46 13.63 12.98
CA SER A 161 -10.98 13.78 14.35
C SER A 161 -12.46 14.17 14.41
N SER A 162 -13.00 14.73 13.33
CA SER A 162 -14.40 15.16 13.23
C SER A 162 -14.78 15.54 11.80
N SER A 163 -16.08 15.53 11.48
CA SER A 163 -16.58 15.95 10.15
C SER A 163 -16.18 17.38 9.77
N PRO A 164 -16.14 18.37 10.67
CA PRO A 164 -15.58 19.69 10.38
C PRO A 164 -14.09 19.67 10.01
N ALA A 165 -13.29 18.74 10.56
CA ALA A 165 -11.89 18.58 10.16
C ALA A 165 -11.76 18.08 8.71
N LEU A 166 -12.60 17.11 8.33
CA LEU A 166 -12.72 16.63 6.95
C LEU A 166 -13.16 17.77 6.00
N VAL A 167 -14.20 18.53 6.35
CA VAL A 167 -14.71 19.64 5.52
C VAL A 167 -13.64 20.70 5.29
N ARG A 168 -12.90 21.09 6.34
CA ARG A 168 -11.78 22.05 6.22
C ARG A 168 -10.67 21.50 5.32
N ALA A 169 -10.34 20.22 5.45
CA ALA A 169 -9.34 19.58 4.60
C ALA A 169 -9.77 19.57 3.13
N VAL A 170 -11.02 19.21 2.83
CA VAL A 170 -11.58 19.18 1.46
C VAL A 170 -11.70 20.57 0.85
N ARG A 171 -12.08 21.57 1.64
CA ARG A 171 -12.16 22.96 1.18
C ARG A 171 -10.80 23.56 0.88
N ARG A 172 -9.79 23.28 1.71
CA ARG A 172 -8.40 23.68 1.46
C ARG A 172 -7.85 23.06 0.16
N LEU A 173 -8.33 21.89 -0.21
CA LEU A 173 -7.89 21.13 -1.39
C LEU A 173 -8.53 21.57 -2.69
N THR A 174 -9.86 21.68 -2.68
CA THR A 174 -10.66 21.83 -3.91
C THR A 174 -11.12 23.26 -4.13
N GLY A 175 -10.93 24.12 -3.13
CA GLY A 175 -11.55 25.46 -3.09
C GLY A 175 -13.06 25.43 -2.79
N THR A 176 -13.68 24.24 -2.69
CA THR A 176 -15.13 24.08 -2.56
C THR A 176 -15.50 23.16 -1.40
N THR A 177 -16.79 23.13 -1.05
CA THR A 177 -17.27 22.26 0.05
C THR A 177 -17.60 20.86 -0.45
N PRO A 178 -17.49 19.81 0.40
CA PRO A 178 -17.90 18.44 0.05
C PRO A 178 -19.31 18.33 -0.55
N MET A 179 -20.24 19.15 -0.06
CA MET A 179 -21.63 19.17 -0.53
C MET A 179 -21.78 19.76 -1.94
N GLN A 180 -20.98 20.77 -2.28
CA GLN A 180 -20.88 21.27 -3.66
C GLN A 180 -20.24 20.23 -4.58
N LEU A 181 -19.22 19.51 -4.11
CA LEU A 181 -18.56 18.45 -4.86
C LEU A 181 -19.52 17.29 -5.19
N LYS A 182 -20.39 16.90 -4.24
CA LYS A 182 -21.47 15.93 -4.47
C LYS A 182 -22.44 16.40 -5.54
N ARG A 183 -22.84 17.68 -5.50
CA ARG A 183 -23.79 18.27 -6.45
C ARG A 183 -23.26 18.35 -7.89
N TRP A 184 -21.93 18.35 -8.08
CA TRP A 184 -21.31 18.30 -9.42
C TRP A 184 -21.13 16.87 -9.97
N SER A 185 -21.31 15.86 -9.12
CA SER A 185 -21.19 14.45 -9.51
C SER A 185 -22.55 13.81 -9.83
N GLN A 186 -23.65 14.58 -9.73
CA GLN A 186 -25.00 14.28 -10.24
C GLN A 186 -25.21 14.99 -11.57
#